data_AF-A0A257GVC1-F1
#
_entry.id   AF-A0A257GVC1-F1
#
_cell.length_a   1.000
_cell.length_b   1.000
_cell.length_c   1.000
_cell.angle_alpha   90.00
_cell.angle_beta   90.00
_cell.angle_gamma   90.00
#
_symmetry.space_group_name_H-M   'P 1'
#
loop_
_entity.id
_entity.type
_entity.pdbx_description
1 polymer ?
#
loop_
_entity_poly.entity_id
_entity_poly.type
_entity_poly.pdbx_seq_one_letter_code
_entity_poly.pdbx_strand_id
1 'polypeptide(L)'
;PLNIYLQDAQPEQLAHAVIAYGTAIKDLVAANIFPGDMLWKNFGVTRHGKVVVYDYDEIEYITDCNFRKVPAPRNEEDEMSGEIWYSVGPKDVFPETFAPFLLGNHAVRDVFMKHHADLLDVAFWQSHKERIAAGHVHDVFPYEREKRFGLLPSEGQS
;
A
#
# COMPACT_ATOMS: atom_id res chain seq x y z
N PRO A 1 5.79 -15.72 1.83
CA PRO A 1 4.66 -14.85 2.23
C PRO A 1 4.99 -14.14 3.56
N LEU A 2 4.81 -12.82 3.64
CA LEU A 2 5.19 -12.04 4.82
C LEU A 2 4.37 -12.42 6.07
N ASN A 3 3.11 -12.83 5.90
CA ASN A 3 2.29 -13.33 7.00
C ASN A 3 2.90 -14.55 7.73
N ILE A 4 3.50 -15.49 7.02
CA ILE A 4 4.16 -16.67 7.62
C ILE A 4 5.44 -16.23 8.34
N TYR A 5 6.20 -15.31 7.74
CA TYR A 5 7.42 -14.77 8.35
C TYR A 5 7.13 -14.08 9.69
N LEU A 6 6.02 -13.34 9.80
CA LEU A 6 5.61 -12.64 11.02
C LEU A 6 5.15 -13.58 12.15
N GLN A 7 4.77 -14.83 11.87
CA GLN A 7 4.33 -15.79 12.89
C GLN A 7 5.50 -16.35 13.71
N ASP A 8 6.65 -16.60 13.07
CA ASP A 8 7.83 -17.22 13.68
C ASP A 8 8.97 -16.23 13.97
N ALA A 9 8.82 -14.97 13.56
CA ALA A 9 9.85 -13.94 13.70
C ALA A 9 10.10 -13.55 15.15
N GLN A 10 11.37 -13.42 15.51
CA GLN A 10 11.78 -12.76 16.76
C GLN A 10 11.40 -11.27 16.73
N PRO A 11 11.26 -10.59 17.89
CA PRO A 11 10.80 -9.20 17.95
C PRO A 11 11.58 -8.23 17.03
N GLU A 12 12.89 -8.41 16.92
CA GLU A 12 13.74 -7.59 16.04
C GLU A 12 13.48 -7.85 14.54
N GLN A 13 13.26 -9.11 14.17
CA GLN A 13 12.96 -9.51 12.80
C GLN A 13 11.57 -9.03 12.39
N LEU A 14 10.60 -9.11 13.30
CA LEU A 14 9.27 -8.57 13.13
C LEU A 14 9.33 -7.06 12.91
N ALA A 15 10.06 -6.34 13.78
CA ALA A 15 10.20 -4.90 13.64
C ALA A 15 10.82 -4.52 12.28
N HIS A 16 11.89 -5.21 11.88
CA HIS A 16 12.52 -4.99 10.59
C HIS A 16 11.57 -5.26 9.41
N ALA A 17 10.79 -6.34 9.47
CA ALA A 17 9.84 -6.68 8.42
C ALA A 17 8.71 -5.65 8.29
N VAL A 18 8.17 -5.17 9.42
CA VAL A 18 7.14 -4.12 9.44
C VAL A 18 7.69 -2.80 8.90
N ILE A 19 8.92 -2.44 9.27
CA ILE A 19 9.58 -1.24 8.75
C ILE A 19 9.78 -1.36 7.23
N ALA A 20 10.35 -2.47 6.77
CA ALA A 20 10.59 -2.72 5.34
C ALA A 20 9.29 -2.73 4.52
N TYR A 21 8.22 -3.25 5.09
CA TYR A 21 6.89 -3.26 4.47
C TYR A 21 6.36 -1.84 4.24
N GLY A 22 6.32 -0.99 5.27
CA GLY A 22 5.83 0.37 5.10
C GLY A 22 6.74 1.21 4.21
N THR A 23 8.05 0.97 4.23
CA THR A 23 8.98 1.59 3.28
C THR A 23 8.67 1.19 1.83
N ALA A 24 8.42 -0.09 1.57
CA ALA A 24 8.07 -0.55 0.23
C ALA A 24 6.79 0.11 -0.30
N ILE A 25 5.78 0.31 0.56
CA ILE A 25 4.57 1.06 0.18
C ILE A 25 4.92 2.50 -0.15
N LYS A 26 5.71 3.19 0.69
CA LYS A 26 6.10 4.58 0.43
C LYS A 26 6.87 4.73 -0.89
N ASP A 27 7.71 3.76 -1.22
CA ASP A 27 8.43 3.72 -2.51
C ASP A 27 7.46 3.58 -3.69
N LEU A 28 6.44 2.72 -3.57
CA LEU A 28 5.37 2.59 -4.57
C LEU A 28 4.56 3.88 -4.71
N VAL A 29 4.21 4.51 -3.59
CA VAL A 29 3.45 5.77 -3.59
C VAL A 29 4.24 6.89 -4.26
N ALA A 30 5.54 7.01 -3.97
CA ALA A 30 6.42 7.96 -4.62
C ALA A 30 6.54 7.72 -6.14
N ALA A 31 6.33 6.48 -6.57
CA ALA A 31 6.26 6.03 -7.95
C ALA A 31 4.86 6.20 -8.61
N ASN A 32 3.90 6.87 -7.94
CA ASN A 32 2.50 6.99 -8.38
C ASN A 32 1.72 5.66 -8.42
N ILE A 33 2.17 4.63 -7.69
CA ILE A 33 1.51 3.32 -7.65
C ILE A 33 0.83 3.11 -6.30
N PHE A 34 -0.46 2.80 -6.35
CA PHE A 34 -1.23 2.27 -5.23
C PHE A 34 -1.29 0.74 -5.36
N PRO A 35 -0.84 -0.03 -4.35
CA PRO A 35 -0.83 -1.49 -4.43
C PRO A 35 -2.23 -2.14 -4.35
N GLY A 36 -3.29 -1.39 -4.07
CA GLY A 36 -4.62 -1.97 -3.82
C GLY A 36 -4.71 -2.54 -2.41
N ASP A 37 -4.86 -3.86 -2.32
CA ASP A 37 -4.91 -4.59 -1.05
C ASP A 37 -3.54 -4.63 -0.34
N MET A 38 -3.47 -3.88 0.76
CA MET A 38 -2.30 -3.79 1.63
C MET A 38 -2.13 -4.99 2.57
N LEU A 39 -2.92 -6.06 2.45
CA LEU A 39 -2.76 -7.24 3.31
C LEU A 39 -1.35 -7.87 3.20
N TRP A 40 -0.80 -8.29 4.34
CA TRP A 40 0.51 -8.98 4.44
C TRP A 40 0.66 -10.18 3.50
N LYS A 41 -0.46 -10.81 3.10
CA LYS A 41 -0.53 -11.94 2.17
C LYS A 41 -0.20 -11.56 0.73
N ASN A 42 -0.12 -10.28 0.37
CA ASN A 42 0.20 -9.78 -0.98
C ASN A 42 1.67 -9.35 -1.10
N PHE A 43 2.40 -9.42 0.02
CA PHE A 43 3.78 -8.99 0.14
C PHE A 43 4.69 -10.18 0.46
N GLY A 44 5.81 -10.24 -0.24
CA GLY A 44 6.86 -11.24 -0.07
C GLY A 44 8.11 -10.61 0.53
N VAL A 45 8.84 -11.39 1.33
CA VAL A 45 10.18 -11.00 1.81
C VAL A 45 11.21 -11.77 0.99
N THR A 46 12.14 -11.05 0.39
CA THR A 46 13.28 -11.63 -0.33
C THR A 46 14.32 -12.19 0.64
N ARG A 47 15.27 -13.01 0.15
CA ARG A 47 16.39 -13.53 0.98
C ARG A 47 17.24 -12.43 1.64
N HIS A 48 17.25 -11.22 1.09
CA HIS A 48 17.97 -10.06 1.64
C HIS A 48 17.10 -9.19 2.55
N GLY A 49 15.90 -9.64 2.92
CA GLY A 49 15.00 -8.91 3.82
C GLY A 49 14.23 -7.74 3.17
N LYS A 50 14.31 -7.56 1.83
CA LYS A 50 13.48 -6.58 1.13
C LYS A 50 12.05 -7.09 0.95
N VAL A 51 11.07 -6.21 1.16
CA VAL A 51 9.66 -6.50 0.94
C VAL A 51 9.28 -6.12 -0.50
N VAL A 52 8.56 -6.99 -1.19
CA VAL A 52 8.08 -6.80 -2.57
C VAL A 52 6.59 -7.15 -2.65
N VAL A 53 5.84 -6.40 -3.44
CA VAL A 53 4.45 -6.77 -3.80
C VAL A 53 4.51 -7.80 -4.93
N TYR A 54 3.62 -8.80 -4.89
CA TYR A 54 3.53 -9.80 -5.95
C TYR A 54 2.13 -9.98 -6.53
N ASP A 55 1.10 -9.47 -5.85
CA ASP A 55 -0.24 -9.39 -6.41
C ASP A 55 -0.39 -8.06 -7.13
N TYR A 56 -0.54 -8.12 -8.45
CA TYR A 56 -0.60 -6.96 -9.33
C TYR A 56 -2.00 -6.71 -9.88
N ASP A 57 -2.99 -7.53 -9.50
CA ASP A 57 -4.32 -7.47 -10.10
C ASP A 57 -5.12 -6.26 -9.60
N GLU A 58 -4.76 -5.71 -8.43
CA GLU A 58 -5.44 -4.55 -7.80
C GLU A 58 -4.62 -3.25 -7.84
N ILE A 59 -3.53 -3.20 -8.61
CA ILE A 59 -2.71 -1.99 -8.68
C ILE A 59 -3.45 -0.88 -9.43
N GLU A 60 -3.41 0.32 -8.87
CA GLU A 60 -4.03 1.52 -9.43
C GLU A 60 -3.07 2.70 -9.33
N TYR A 61 -3.28 3.74 -10.13
CA TYR A 61 -2.49 4.96 -9.97
C TYR A 61 -2.96 5.78 -8.77
N ILE A 62 -2.03 6.37 -8.01
CA ILE A 62 -2.37 7.27 -6.89
C ILE A 62 -3.21 8.45 -7.37
N THR A 63 -2.97 8.93 -8.59
CA THR A 63 -3.76 9.99 -9.23
C THR A 63 -5.22 9.60 -9.46
N ASP A 64 -5.48 8.31 -9.66
CA ASP A 64 -6.80 7.77 -9.99
C ASP A 64 -7.59 7.42 -8.74
N CYS A 65 -6.90 7.07 -7.64
CA CYS A 65 -7.51 6.82 -6.34
C CYS A 65 -8.07 8.10 -5.70
N ASN A 66 -9.19 7.96 -5.01
CA ASN A 66 -9.83 9.02 -4.25
C ASN A 66 -9.67 8.75 -2.74
N PHE A 67 -8.58 9.26 -2.17
CA PHE A 67 -8.28 9.12 -0.76
C PHE A 67 -9.19 10.02 0.08
N ARG A 68 -10.03 9.41 0.91
CA ARG A 68 -11.03 10.09 1.74
C ARG A 68 -10.97 9.58 3.18
N LYS A 69 -11.48 10.40 4.09
CA LYS A 69 -11.77 9.95 5.46
C LYS A 69 -13.14 9.28 5.51
N VAL A 70 -13.26 8.28 6.35
CA VAL A 70 -14.51 7.68 6.79
C VAL A 70 -15.31 8.79 7.47
N PRO A 71 -16.53 9.07 6.97
CA PRO A 71 -17.38 10.06 7.60
C PRO A 71 -17.68 9.73 9.06
N ALA A 72 -17.63 10.74 9.95
CA ALA A 72 -18.01 10.57 11.34
C ALA A 72 -19.50 10.16 11.43
N PRO A 73 -19.85 9.22 12.33
CA PRO A 73 -21.24 8.78 12.49
C PRO A 73 -22.13 9.97 12.86
N ARG A 74 -23.33 10.04 12.26
CA ARG A 74 -24.25 11.17 12.46
C ARG A 74 -25.09 11.02 13.72
N ASN A 75 -25.26 9.79 14.20
CA ASN A 75 -26.01 9.40 15.38
C ASN A 75 -25.43 8.11 15.99
N GLU A 76 -25.87 7.75 17.20
CA GLU A 76 -25.45 6.52 17.90
C GLU A 76 -25.82 5.24 17.13
N GLU A 77 -26.88 5.30 16.32
CA GLU A 77 -27.34 4.19 15.48
C GLU A 77 -26.35 3.90 14.33
N ASP A 78 -25.81 4.94 13.68
CA ASP A 78 -24.74 4.84 12.67
C ASP A 78 -23.40 4.38 13.30
N GLU A 79 -23.17 4.62 14.60
CA GLU A 79 -21.97 4.18 15.33
C GLU A 79 -22.04 2.69 15.72
N MET A 80 -23.24 2.20 16.04
CA MET A 80 -23.50 0.78 16.34
C MET A 80 -23.82 -0.06 15.09
N SER A 81 -24.17 0.59 13.98
CA SER A 81 -24.43 -0.05 12.69
C SER A 81 -23.14 -0.63 12.10
N GLY A 82 -23.15 -1.93 11.82
CA GLY A 82 -22.10 -2.57 11.01
C GLY A 82 -22.20 -2.27 9.51
N GLU A 83 -23.21 -1.51 9.08
CA GLU A 83 -23.45 -1.17 7.68
C GLU A 83 -22.83 0.18 7.30
N ILE A 84 -22.18 0.21 6.13
CA ILE A 84 -21.59 1.42 5.56
C ILE A 84 -22.73 2.33 5.07
N TRP A 85 -23.05 3.38 5.84
CA TRP A 85 -24.10 4.35 5.53
C TRP A 85 -23.67 5.43 4.52
N TYR A 86 -22.38 5.48 4.16
CA TYR A 86 -21.81 6.41 3.20
C TYR A 86 -21.56 5.75 1.85
N SER A 87 -21.67 6.53 0.77
CA SER A 87 -21.37 6.01 -0.58
C SER A 87 -19.87 5.77 -0.74
N VAL A 88 -19.51 4.55 -1.13
CA VAL A 88 -18.15 4.15 -1.49
C VAL A 88 -18.09 3.97 -2.99
N GLY A 89 -17.33 4.84 -3.66
CA GLY A 89 -17.03 4.69 -5.08
C GLY A 89 -16.01 3.57 -5.35
N PRO A 90 -15.93 3.03 -6.58
CA PRO A 90 -14.98 1.96 -6.92
C PRO A 90 -13.50 2.39 -6.80
N LYS A 91 -13.22 3.69 -6.77
CA LYS A 91 -11.87 4.25 -6.57
C LYS A 91 -11.69 4.93 -5.21
N ASP A 92 -12.69 4.86 -4.32
CA ASP A 92 -12.59 5.47 -2.99
C ASP A 92 -11.71 4.60 -2.09
N VAL A 93 -10.70 5.22 -1.50
CA VAL A 93 -9.75 4.55 -0.60
C VAL A 93 -9.80 5.25 0.76
N PHE A 94 -9.92 4.45 1.82
CA PHE A 94 -10.03 4.92 3.20
C PHE A 94 -8.84 4.43 4.02
N PRO A 95 -7.74 5.21 4.13
CA PRO A 95 -6.52 4.75 4.79
C PRO A 95 -6.67 4.23 6.22
N GLU A 96 -7.62 4.76 6.97
CA GLU A 96 -7.88 4.35 8.35
C GLU A 96 -8.50 2.95 8.46
N THR A 97 -9.18 2.45 7.42
CA THR A 97 -9.77 1.10 7.43
C THR A 97 -8.71 0.01 7.28
N PHE A 98 -7.47 0.35 6.94
CA PHE A 98 -6.37 -0.62 6.90
C PHE A 98 -5.88 -1.03 8.29
N ALA A 99 -6.11 -0.20 9.30
CA ALA A 99 -5.62 -0.44 10.66
C ALA A 99 -6.11 -1.78 11.27
N PRO A 100 -7.41 -2.15 11.22
CA PRO A 100 -7.87 -3.43 11.76
C PRO A 100 -7.24 -4.65 11.06
N PHE A 101 -6.95 -4.55 9.76
CA PHE A 101 -6.37 -5.64 8.98
C PHE A 101 -4.85 -5.78 9.19
N LEU A 102 -4.14 -4.65 9.36
CA LEU A 102 -2.70 -4.63 9.52
C LEU A 102 -2.25 -4.81 10.98
N LEU A 103 -3.02 -4.26 11.93
CA LEU A 103 -2.63 -4.08 13.32
C LEU A 103 -3.23 -5.13 14.27
N GLY A 104 -3.66 -6.28 13.75
CA GLY A 104 -4.24 -7.35 14.56
C GLY A 104 -3.28 -7.95 15.60
N ASN A 105 -1.96 -7.89 15.37
CA ASN A 105 -0.94 -8.28 16.33
C ASN A 105 -0.37 -7.03 17.04
N HIS A 106 -0.42 -6.99 18.37
CA HIS A 106 0.08 -5.86 19.17
C HIS A 106 1.55 -5.50 18.88
N ALA A 107 2.44 -6.49 18.70
CA ALA A 107 3.85 -6.23 18.40
C ALA A 107 4.03 -5.58 17.02
N VAL A 108 3.23 -6.01 16.03
CA VAL A 108 3.21 -5.40 14.69
C VAL A 108 2.63 -3.99 14.78
N ARG A 109 1.53 -3.83 15.52
CA ARG A 109 0.86 -2.55 15.73
C ARG A 109 1.81 -1.50 16.29
N ASP A 110 2.55 -1.83 17.35
CA ASP A 110 3.42 -0.87 18.02
C ASP A 110 4.52 -0.37 17.09
N VAL A 111 5.14 -1.28 16.32
CA VAL A 111 6.17 -0.90 15.35
C VAL A 111 5.57 -0.12 14.19
N PHE A 112 4.43 -0.56 13.66
CA PHE A 112 3.78 0.10 12.53
C PHE A 112 3.35 1.52 12.90
N MET A 113 2.69 1.70 14.04
CA MET A 113 2.27 3.02 14.52
C MET A 113 3.46 3.93 14.81
N LYS A 114 4.59 3.37 15.24
CA LYS A 114 5.81 4.15 15.50
C LYS A 114 6.48 4.68 14.22
N HIS A 115 6.46 3.90 13.13
CA HIS A 115 7.24 4.20 11.93
C HIS A 115 6.41 4.62 10.71
N HIS A 116 5.16 4.16 10.64
CA HIS A 116 4.32 4.20 9.45
C HIS A 116 2.86 4.58 9.73
N ALA A 117 2.58 5.22 10.87
CA ALA A 117 1.23 5.74 11.17
C ALA A 117 0.71 6.71 10.11
N ASP A 118 1.61 7.39 9.38
CA ASP A 118 1.27 8.26 8.27
C ASP A 118 0.56 7.52 7.12
N LEU A 119 0.80 6.22 6.93
CA LEU A 119 0.08 5.42 5.92
C LEU A 119 -1.41 5.28 6.22
N LEU A 120 -1.84 5.50 7.47
CA LEU A 120 -3.25 5.50 7.88
C LEU A 120 -3.90 6.88 7.80
N ASP A 121 -3.13 7.92 7.50
CA ASP A 121 -3.64 9.28 7.36
C ASP A 121 -3.88 9.61 5.89
N VAL A 122 -5.11 10.03 5.57
CA VAL A 122 -5.49 10.50 4.23
C VAL A 122 -4.57 11.64 3.74
N ALA A 123 -4.06 12.47 4.65
CA ALA A 123 -3.25 13.63 4.30
C ALA A 123 -1.92 13.21 3.65
N PHE A 124 -1.35 12.08 4.07
CA PHE A 124 -0.15 11.51 3.45
C PHE A 124 -0.38 11.22 1.97
N TRP A 125 -1.48 10.53 1.66
CA TRP A 125 -1.82 10.12 0.30
C TRP A 125 -2.19 11.30 -0.59
N GLN A 126 -2.99 12.23 -0.07
CA GLN A 126 -3.36 13.46 -0.78
C GLN A 126 -2.13 14.32 -1.09
N SER A 127 -1.21 14.48 -0.15
CA SER A 127 0.04 15.22 -0.37
C SER A 127 0.89 14.59 -1.48
N HIS A 128 0.99 13.26 -1.54
CA HIS A 128 1.71 12.58 -2.62
C HIS A 128 1.00 12.77 -3.96
N LYS A 129 -0.32 12.64 -4.00
CA LYS A 129 -1.14 12.90 -5.20
C LYS A 129 -0.91 14.31 -5.74
N GLU A 130 -0.90 15.32 -4.88
CA GLU A 130 -0.62 16.72 -5.27
C GLU A 130 0.79 16.89 -5.83
N ARG A 131 1.81 16.28 -5.20
CA ARG A 131 3.21 16.34 -5.68
C ARG A 131 3.37 15.67 -7.03
N ILE A 132 2.74 14.51 -7.22
CA ILE A 132 2.72 13.77 -8.49
C ILE A 132 2.04 14.62 -9.57
N ALA A 133 0.89 15.22 -9.27
CA ALA A 133 0.19 16.12 -10.19
C ALA A 133 1.01 17.37 -10.54
N ALA A 134 1.87 17.84 -9.63
CA ALA A 134 2.84 18.91 -9.88
C ALA A 134 4.05 18.47 -10.75
N GLY A 135 3.99 17.30 -11.40
CA GLY A 135 5.00 16.83 -12.35
C GLY A 135 6.23 16.19 -11.71
N HIS A 136 6.18 15.81 -10.43
CA HIS A 136 7.31 15.17 -9.74
C HIS A 136 7.33 13.64 -9.92
N VAL A 137 6.76 13.14 -11.02
CA VAL A 137 6.63 11.69 -11.26
C VAL A 137 7.97 11.14 -11.71
N HIS A 138 8.49 10.18 -10.95
CA HIS A 138 9.52 9.29 -11.47
C HIS A 138 8.82 8.18 -12.25
N ASP A 139 9.18 8.00 -13.52
CA ASP A 139 8.76 6.85 -14.31
C ASP A 139 9.31 5.58 -13.64
N VAL A 140 8.44 4.88 -12.91
CA VAL A 140 8.79 3.60 -12.30
C VAL A 140 7.94 2.53 -12.97
N PHE A 141 8.61 1.73 -13.77
CA PHE A 141 8.04 0.52 -14.33
C PHE A 141 8.07 -0.57 -13.24
N PRO A 142 6.93 -1.21 -12.89
CA PRO A 142 6.79 -2.11 -11.75
C PRO A 142 7.44 -3.50 -11.95
N TYR A 143 8.41 -3.62 -12.86
CA TYR A 143 9.14 -4.85 -13.14
C TYR A 143 10.64 -4.64 -12.99
N GLU A 144 11.34 -5.65 -12.48
CA GLU A 144 12.80 -5.72 -12.56
C GLU A 144 13.24 -5.49 -14.02
N ARG A 145 14.30 -4.69 -14.22
CA ARG A 145 14.84 -4.34 -15.56
C ARG A 145 15.02 -5.55 -16.49
N GLU A 146 15.20 -6.74 -15.92
CA GLU A 146 15.41 -8.02 -16.59
C GLU A 146 14.13 -8.65 -17.18
N LYS A 147 12.93 -8.24 -16.75
CA LYS A 147 11.64 -8.67 -17.32
C LYS A 147 11.05 -7.71 -18.34
N ARG A 148 11.79 -6.65 -18.70
CA ARG A 148 11.44 -5.82 -19.85
C ARG A 148 11.59 -6.71 -21.08
N PHE A 149 10.47 -7.19 -21.63
CA PHE A 149 10.46 -7.71 -22.99
C PHE A 149 11.16 -6.65 -23.84
N GLY A 150 12.36 -6.99 -24.30
CA GLY A 150 13.08 -6.16 -25.24
C GLY A 150 12.09 -5.82 -26.33
N LEU A 151 11.96 -4.53 -26.64
CA LEU A 151 11.43 -4.12 -27.93
C LEU A 151 12.11 -5.04 -28.93
N LEU A 152 11.34 -6.01 -29.47
CA LEU A 152 11.81 -6.82 -30.57
C LEU A 152 12.29 -5.79 -31.60
N PRO A 153 13.55 -5.88 -32.07
CA PRO A 153 14.00 -5.00 -33.12
C PRO A 153 12.96 -5.11 -34.24
N SER A 154 12.48 -3.96 -34.71
CA SER A 154 11.70 -3.91 -35.93
C SER A 154 12.55 -4.55 -37.01
N GLU A 155 12.24 -5.80 -37.34
CA GLU A 155 12.73 -6.44 -38.55
C GLU A 155 12.13 -5.64 -39.70
N GLY A 156 12.91 -4.68 -40.19
CA GLY A 156 12.76 -4.20 -41.54
C GLY A 156 13.13 -5.34 -42.50
N GLN A 157 12.29 -5.50 -43.52
CA GLN A 157 12.53 -6.04 -44.88
C GLN A 157 11.18 -6.60 -45.38
N SER A 158 10.65 -6.26 -46.55
CA SER A 158 11.19 -5.63 -47.76
C SER A 158 10.09 -4.88 -48.52
#